data_AF-A0A8D8CQ76-F1
#
_entry.id   AF-A0A8D8CQ76-F1
#
_cell.length_a   1.000
_cell.length_b   1.000
_cell.length_c   1.000
_cell.angle_alpha   90.00
_cell.angle_beta   90.00
_cell.angle_gamma   90.00
#
_symmetry.space_group_name_H-M   'P 1'
#
loop_
_entity.id
_entity.type
_entity.pdbx_description
1 polymer ?
#
loop_
_entity_poly.entity_id
_entity_poly.type
_entity_poly.pdbx_seq_one_letter_code
_entity_poly.pdbx_strand_id
1 'polypeptide(L)'
;MKANDSLMVLGDFNFPAIRWTRTPTNKLLPNLALTPTNALKHNLLDDYSTANLSQLNDMRNNSNNVLDLCFASSDTPINYTLLPAPLPLVKDVRHHLPFLVSISCTVLPFREVAGNSFMDYRKGNYDDMNNFLTNINWHQLWPTLAPTQPLLLGQVF
;
A
#
# COMPACT_ATOMS: atom_id res chain seq x y z
N MET A 1 -18.83 -2.15 9.19
CA MET A 1 -18.31 -1.03 9.99
C MET A 1 -19.19 -0.84 11.19
N LYS A 2 -18.59 -0.71 12.37
CA LYS A 2 -19.27 -0.22 13.57
C LYS A 2 -19.49 1.29 13.42
N ALA A 3 -20.39 1.84 14.25
CA ALA A 3 -20.78 3.26 14.19
C ALA A 3 -19.62 4.26 14.37
N ASN A 4 -18.45 3.82 14.86
CA ASN A 4 -17.27 4.66 15.11
C ASN A 4 -16.07 4.30 14.22
N ASP A 5 -16.26 3.45 13.22
CA ASP A 5 -15.17 3.08 12.32
C ASP A 5 -14.98 4.20 11.29
N SER A 6 -13.77 4.74 11.21
CA SER A 6 -13.37 5.69 10.17
C SER A 6 -12.78 4.96 8.97
N LEU A 7 -13.26 5.27 7.77
CA LEU A 7 -12.74 4.74 6.51
C LEU A 7 -12.05 5.84 5.70
N MET A 8 -10.83 5.56 5.24
CA MET A 8 -10.16 6.35 4.20
C MET A 8 -9.71 5.40 3.09
N VAL A 9 -10.02 5.75 1.84
CA VAL A 9 -9.66 4.97 0.64
C VAL A 9 -8.77 5.84 -0.23
N LEU A 10 -7.56 5.37 -0.50
CA LEU A 10 -6.61 6.04 -1.37
C LEU A 10 -6.20 5.09 -2.49
N GLY A 11 -6.08 5.61 -3.71
CA GLY A 11 -5.59 4.78 -4.81
C GLY A 11 -5.53 5.52 -6.13
N ASP A 12 -4.93 4.85 -7.10
CA ASP A 12 -4.95 5.24 -8.50
C ASP A 12 -6.20 4.65 -9.17
N PHE A 13 -7.18 5.50 -9.44
CA PHE A 13 -8.44 5.07 -10.05
C PHE A 13 -8.42 5.19 -11.57
N ASN A 14 -7.46 5.89 -12.16
CA ASN A 14 -7.33 6.08 -13.61
C ASN A 14 -8.61 6.54 -14.33
N PHE A 15 -9.45 7.36 -13.68
CA PHE A 15 -10.64 7.96 -14.31
C PHE A 15 -10.38 9.43 -14.70
N PRO A 16 -9.90 9.70 -15.93
CA PRO A 16 -9.68 11.07 -16.37
C PRO A 16 -10.99 11.83 -16.53
N ALA A 17 -10.90 13.17 -16.55
CA ALA A 17 -12.00 14.08 -16.81
C ALA A 17 -13.16 14.06 -15.79
N ILE A 18 -13.03 13.41 -14.63
CA ILE A 18 -13.92 13.70 -13.50
C ILE A 18 -13.64 15.14 -13.04
N ARG A 19 -14.68 15.95 -12.98
CA ARG A 19 -14.58 17.35 -12.55
C ARG A 19 -15.07 17.46 -11.12
N TRP A 20 -14.18 17.91 -10.24
CA TRP A 20 -14.50 18.17 -8.84
C TRP A 20 -14.73 19.66 -8.63
N THR A 21 -15.79 20.01 -7.89
CA THR A 21 -16.10 21.38 -7.47
C THR A 21 -16.04 21.46 -5.96
N ARG A 22 -15.35 22.47 -5.47
CA ARG A 22 -15.20 22.74 -4.04
C ARG A 22 -16.44 23.46 -3.52
N THR A 23 -17.07 22.92 -2.49
CA THR A 23 -18.21 23.54 -1.81
C THR A 23 -17.75 24.67 -0.88
N PRO A 24 -18.66 25.54 -0.40
CA PRO A 24 -18.33 26.54 0.64
C PRO A 24 -17.79 25.91 1.94
N THR A 25 -18.13 24.65 2.20
CA THR A 25 -17.65 23.85 3.33
C THR A 25 -16.33 23.13 3.04
N ASN A 26 -15.63 23.51 1.97
CA ASN A 26 -14.34 22.96 1.56
C ASN A 26 -14.35 21.46 1.17
N LYS A 27 -15.53 20.87 0.92
CA LYS A 27 -15.68 19.49 0.44
C LYS A 27 -15.57 19.46 -1.10
N LEU A 28 -15.03 18.38 -1.67
CA LEU A 28 -15.02 18.18 -3.12
C LEU A 28 -16.21 17.30 -3.52
N LEU A 29 -17.07 17.84 -4.37
CA LEU A 29 -18.20 17.11 -4.96
C LEU A 29 -17.98 16.98 -6.48
N PRO A 30 -18.41 15.86 -7.09
CA PRO A 30 -18.36 15.69 -8.52
C PRO A 30 -19.34 16.65 -9.18
N ASN A 31 -18.86 17.35 -10.20
CA ASN A 31 -19.66 18.18 -11.08
C ASN A 31 -20.09 17.34 -12.27
N LEU A 32 -21.28 16.72 -12.14
CA LEU A 32 -21.84 15.83 -13.16
C LEU A 32 -22.12 16.56 -14.47
N ALA A 33 -22.39 17.86 -14.44
CA ALA A 33 -22.63 18.66 -15.65
C ALA A 33 -21.35 18.86 -16.49
N LEU A 34 -20.18 18.86 -15.85
CA LEU A 34 -18.87 19.04 -16.51
C LEU A 34 -18.10 17.72 -16.69
N THR A 35 -18.57 16.64 -16.08
CA THR A 35 -17.95 15.31 -16.17
C THR A 35 -18.52 14.55 -17.37
N PRO A 36 -17.70 14.09 -18.33
CA PRO A 36 -18.20 13.36 -19.49
C PRO A 36 -18.89 12.07 -19.07
N THR A 37 -20.05 11.79 -19.68
CA THR A 37 -20.87 10.61 -19.41
C THR A 37 -20.10 9.33 -19.71
N ASN A 38 -19.85 8.52 -18.67
CA ASN A 38 -19.26 7.20 -18.78
C ASN A 38 -19.81 6.33 -17.65
N ALA A 39 -20.36 5.15 -17.99
CA ALA A 39 -21.05 4.29 -17.02
C ALA A 39 -20.16 3.91 -15.82
N LEU A 40 -18.88 3.63 -16.03
CA LEU A 40 -17.96 3.28 -14.94
C LEU A 40 -17.70 4.45 -14.00
N LYS A 41 -17.59 5.68 -14.55
CA LYS A 41 -17.44 6.89 -13.74
C LYS A 41 -18.70 7.15 -12.94
N HIS A 42 -19.88 7.00 -13.55
CA HIS A 42 -21.15 7.17 -12.84
C HIS A 42 -21.29 6.16 -11.72
N ASN A 43 -21.01 4.88 -11.96
CA ASN A 43 -21.04 3.85 -10.92
C ASN A 43 -20.10 4.20 -9.77
N LEU A 44 -18.84 4.60 -10.05
CA LEU A 44 -17.92 5.05 -9.01
C LEU A 44 -18.49 6.23 -8.21
N LEU A 45 -19.06 7.22 -8.91
CA LEU A 45 -19.62 8.43 -8.31
C LEU A 45 -20.89 8.13 -7.47
N ASP A 46 -21.68 7.15 -7.88
CA ASP A 46 -22.84 6.69 -7.12
C ASP A 46 -22.41 5.85 -5.91
N ASP A 47 -21.42 4.98 -6.07
CA ASP A 47 -20.91 4.09 -5.02
C ASP A 47 -20.31 4.88 -3.87
N TYR A 48 -19.41 5.84 -4.15
CA TYR A 48 -18.78 6.62 -3.07
C TYR A 48 -19.81 7.52 -2.35
N SER A 49 -20.78 8.08 -3.09
CA SER A 49 -21.86 8.88 -2.49
C SER A 49 -22.77 8.03 -1.62
N THR A 50 -23.11 6.82 -2.06
CA THR A 50 -23.93 5.86 -1.30
C THR A 50 -23.22 5.41 -0.03
N ALA A 51 -21.89 5.29 -0.09
CA ALA A 51 -21.03 5.01 1.05
C ALA A 51 -20.75 6.24 1.94
N ASN A 52 -21.38 7.39 1.66
CA ASN A 52 -21.18 8.66 2.37
C ASN A 52 -19.71 9.10 2.46
N LEU A 53 -18.96 8.83 1.40
CA LEU A 53 -17.57 9.21 1.27
C LEU A 53 -17.48 10.63 0.67
N SER A 54 -16.43 11.34 1.03
CA SER A 54 -16.09 12.64 0.46
C SER A 54 -14.69 12.59 -0.13
N GLN A 55 -14.53 13.15 -1.33
CA GLN A 55 -13.22 13.30 -1.95
C GLN A 55 -12.44 14.41 -1.24
N LEU A 56 -11.17 14.13 -0.95
CA LEU A 56 -10.27 15.00 -0.21
C LEU A 56 -9.21 15.65 -1.10
N ASN A 57 -8.76 14.92 -2.13
CA ASN A 57 -7.67 15.34 -3.01
C ASN A 57 -8.18 16.13 -4.24
N ASP A 58 -7.58 17.29 -4.53
CA ASP A 58 -7.78 18.01 -5.80
C ASP A 58 -6.53 18.14 -6.67
N MET A 59 -5.44 17.46 -6.32
CA MET A 59 -4.18 17.58 -7.05
C MET A 59 -4.33 17.17 -8.51
N ARG A 60 -4.23 18.17 -9.37
CA ARG A 60 -4.38 18.04 -10.83
C ARG A 60 -3.04 17.79 -11.47
N ASN A 61 -2.97 16.77 -12.30
CA ASN A 61 -1.81 16.52 -13.15
C ASN A 61 -1.72 17.55 -14.30
N ASN A 62 -0.71 17.42 -15.16
CA ASN A 62 -0.45 18.35 -16.27
C ASN A 62 -1.58 18.42 -17.30
N SER A 63 -2.49 17.43 -17.31
CA SER A 63 -3.69 17.41 -18.15
C SER A 63 -4.95 17.88 -17.41
N ASN A 64 -4.78 18.53 -16.26
CA ASN A 64 -5.86 19.02 -15.41
C ASN A 64 -6.83 17.90 -14.95
N ASN A 65 -6.32 16.68 -14.76
CA ASN A 65 -7.08 15.54 -14.26
C ASN A 65 -6.63 15.19 -12.84
N VAL A 66 -7.56 14.70 -12.02
CA VAL A 66 -7.29 14.08 -10.71
C VAL A 66 -7.49 12.58 -10.89
N LEU A 67 -6.40 11.82 -11.00
CA LEU A 67 -6.44 10.36 -11.23
C LEU A 67 -6.32 9.57 -9.93
N ASP A 68 -5.49 10.08 -9.02
CA ASP A 68 -5.33 9.53 -7.69
C ASP A 68 -6.40 10.13 -6.77
N LEU A 69 -7.37 9.31 -6.38
CA LEU A 69 -8.48 9.75 -5.54
C LEU A 69 -8.22 9.36 -4.08
N CYS A 70 -8.74 10.18 -3.18
CA CYS A 70 -8.60 10.03 -1.75
C CYS A 70 -9.94 10.34 -1.12
N PHE A 71 -10.65 9.30 -0.72
CA PHE A 71 -11.97 9.38 -0.12
C PHE A 71 -11.89 9.18 1.39
N ALA A 72 -12.72 9.89 2.15
CA ALA A 72 -12.91 9.61 3.57
C ALA A 72 -14.39 9.64 3.96
N SER A 73 -14.74 8.82 4.95
CA SER A 73 -16.04 8.82 5.61
C SER A 73 -16.41 10.23 6.07
N SER A 74 -17.60 10.68 5.70
CA SER A 74 -18.10 12.01 6.07
C SER A 74 -18.65 12.06 7.51
N ASP A 75 -19.09 10.93 8.06
CA ASP A 75 -19.77 10.86 9.37
C ASP A 75 -18.80 10.85 10.55
N THR A 76 -17.61 10.28 10.34
CA THR A 76 -16.57 10.18 11.36
C THR A 76 -15.39 11.06 10.95
N PRO A 77 -15.15 12.19 11.65
CA PRO A 77 -14.07 13.10 11.29
C PRO A 77 -12.72 12.42 11.44
N ILE A 78 -12.02 12.25 10.31
CA ILE A 78 -10.62 11.86 10.29
C ILE A 78 -9.81 13.14 10.39
N ASN A 79 -8.94 13.25 11.39
CA ASN A 79 -7.97 14.32 11.42
C ASN A 79 -6.84 13.98 10.43
N TYR A 80 -6.82 14.68 9.30
CA TYR A 80 -5.83 14.46 8.25
C TYR A 80 -5.24 15.78 7.75
N THR A 81 -4.03 15.70 7.21
CA THR A 81 -3.47 16.73 6.32
C THR A 81 -3.10 16.10 5.00
N LEU A 82 -3.40 16.80 3.90
CA LEU A 82 -3.08 16.38 2.55
C LEU A 82 -2.30 17.51 1.87
N LEU A 83 -1.10 17.20 1.37
CA LEU A 83 -0.24 18.15 0.67
C LEU A 83 0.56 17.46 -0.43
N PRO A 84 1.05 18.20 -1.44
CA PRO A 84 2.04 17.67 -2.39
C PRO A 84 3.23 17.07 -1.62
N ALA A 85 3.77 15.94 -2.10
CA ALA A 85 4.85 15.27 -1.39
C ALA A 85 6.11 16.18 -1.36
N PRO A 86 6.60 16.59 -0.17
CA PRO A 86 7.74 17.51 -0.09
C PRO A 86 9.05 16.86 -0.55
N LEU A 87 9.18 15.54 -0.33
CA LEU A 87 10.30 14.70 -0.76
C LEU A 87 9.73 13.43 -1.41
N PRO A 88 9.40 13.45 -2.71
CA PRO A 88 8.93 12.28 -3.42
C PRO A 88 9.95 11.14 -3.38
N LEU A 89 9.51 9.93 -3.02
CA LEU A 89 10.34 8.72 -3.05
C LEU A 89 10.59 8.23 -4.50
N VAL A 90 9.78 8.71 -5.43
CA VAL A 90 9.85 8.41 -6.87
C VAL A 90 9.90 9.72 -7.64
N LYS A 91 10.45 9.68 -8.86
CA LYS A 91 10.42 10.84 -9.76
C LYS A 91 8.99 11.18 -10.12
N ASP A 92 8.72 12.47 -10.29
CA ASP A 92 7.42 12.94 -10.76
C ASP A 92 7.05 12.31 -12.10
N VAL A 93 5.89 11.67 -12.14
CA VAL A 93 5.29 11.14 -13.36
C VAL A 93 4.24 12.12 -13.82
N ARG A 94 4.19 12.45 -15.12
CA ARG A 94 3.30 13.49 -15.68
C ARG A 94 1.81 13.27 -15.38
N HIS A 95 1.41 12.04 -15.07
CA HIS A 95 0.03 11.64 -14.85
C HIS A 95 -0.34 11.50 -13.37
N HIS A 96 0.63 11.18 -12.50
CA HIS A 96 0.43 10.95 -11.06
C HIS A 96 1.40 11.83 -10.28
N LEU A 97 0.83 12.83 -9.62
CA LEU A 97 1.60 13.72 -8.76
C LEU A 97 1.68 13.10 -7.36
N PRO A 98 2.88 12.91 -6.79
CA PRO A 98 3.01 12.35 -5.46
C PRO A 98 2.44 13.30 -4.40
N PHE A 99 1.61 12.78 -3.49
CA PHE A 99 1.14 13.50 -2.30
C PHE A 99 1.44 12.75 -1.01
N LEU A 100 1.52 13.52 0.06
CA LEU A 100 1.58 13.04 1.43
C LEU A 100 0.20 13.18 2.07
N VAL A 101 -0.29 12.09 2.67
CA VAL A 101 -1.43 12.11 3.58
C VAL A 101 -0.93 11.77 4.97
N SER A 102 -1.05 12.71 5.90
CA SER A 102 -0.81 12.47 7.32
C SER A 102 -2.13 12.26 8.01
N ILE A 103 -2.25 11.19 8.79
CA ILE A 103 -3.46 10.85 9.53
C ILE A 103 -3.10 10.85 11.02
N SER A 104 -3.76 11.70 11.80
CA SER A 104 -3.65 11.67 13.25
C SER A 104 -4.64 10.65 13.80
N CYS A 105 -4.13 9.52 14.27
CA CYS A 105 -4.93 8.52 14.97
C CYS A 105 -4.47 8.40 16.43
N THR A 106 -5.43 8.22 17.33
CA THR A 106 -5.13 7.75 18.68
C THR A 106 -4.77 6.27 18.57
N VAL A 107 -3.47 5.97 18.60
CA VAL A 107 -2.99 4.60 18.61
C VAL A 107 -3.39 4.00 19.95
N LEU A 108 -4.41 3.14 19.95
CA LEU A 108 -4.63 2.27 21.10
C LEU A 108 -3.40 1.38 21.26
N PRO A 109 -2.96 1.08 22.48
CA PRO A 109 -1.83 0.19 22.70
C PRO A 109 -2.08 -1.10 21.92
N PHE A 110 -1.13 -1.46 21.07
CA PHE A 110 -1.20 -2.68 20.28
C PHE A 110 -1.38 -3.85 21.26
N ARG A 111 -2.60 -4.38 21.31
CA ARG A 111 -2.83 -5.64 22.00
C ARG A 111 -2.39 -6.71 21.04
N GLU A 112 -1.20 -7.24 21.27
CA GLU A 112 -0.74 -8.45 20.61
C GLU A 112 -1.78 -9.52 20.91
N VAL A 113 -2.68 -9.75 19.95
CA VAL A 113 -3.51 -10.94 19.97
C VAL A 113 -2.49 -12.04 19.81
N ALA A 114 -2.38 -12.93 20.80
CA ALA A 114 -1.61 -14.17 20.69
C ALA A 114 -2.26 -15.01 19.58
N GLY A 115 -2.01 -14.61 18.33
CA GLY A 115 -2.40 -15.35 17.17
C GLY A 115 -1.45 -16.52 17.10
N ASN A 116 -2.01 -17.71 17.01
CA ASN A 116 -1.25 -18.88 16.57
C ASN A 116 -0.81 -18.60 15.13
N SER A 117 0.36 -17.98 14.98
CA SER A 117 1.02 -17.91 13.69
C SER A 117 1.41 -19.34 13.31
N PHE A 118 0.84 -19.84 12.22
CA PHE A 118 1.29 -21.08 11.62
C PHE A 118 2.09 -20.71 10.37
N MET A 119 3.28 -21.29 10.25
CA MET A 119 4.06 -21.19 9.03
C MET A 119 3.54 -22.25 8.07
N ASP A 120 3.05 -21.84 6.89
CA ASP A 120 2.56 -22.77 5.87
C ASP A 120 3.72 -23.29 5.02
N TYR A 121 4.35 -24.35 5.50
CA TYR A 121 5.45 -25.02 4.81
C TYR A 121 5.00 -25.74 3.52
N ARG A 122 3.71 -26.03 3.34
CA ARG A 122 3.24 -26.86 2.20
C ARG A 122 3.39 -26.20 0.83
N LYS A 123 3.52 -24.86 0.78
CA LYS A 123 3.66 -24.10 -0.47
C LYS A 123 5.12 -23.86 -0.87
N GLY A 124 6.08 -24.37 -0.11
CA GLY A 124 7.49 -24.28 -0.46
C GLY A 124 7.79 -25.11 -1.70
N ASN A 125 8.50 -24.52 -2.67
CA ASN A 125 9.04 -25.25 -3.82
C ASN A 125 10.36 -25.93 -3.41
N TYR A 126 10.23 -27.02 -2.67
CA TYR A 126 11.36 -27.73 -2.09
C TYR A 126 12.28 -28.37 -3.13
N ASP A 127 11.72 -28.76 -4.28
CA ASP A 127 12.50 -29.35 -5.36
C ASP A 127 13.48 -28.33 -5.94
N ASP A 128 13.03 -27.10 -6.23
CA ASP A 128 13.91 -26.05 -6.74
C ASP A 128 14.91 -25.57 -5.69
N MET A 129 14.50 -25.48 -4.42
CA MET A 129 15.42 -25.17 -3.32
C MET A 129 16.51 -26.22 -3.18
N ASN A 130 16.14 -27.51 -3.21
CA ASN A 130 17.11 -28.60 -3.12
C ASN A 130 18.03 -28.60 -4.34
N ASN A 131 17.47 -28.47 -5.54
CA ASN A 131 18.25 -28.36 -6.78
C ASN A 131 19.26 -27.21 -6.71
N PHE A 132 18.84 -26.04 -6.22
CA PHE A 132 19.73 -24.91 -6.03
C PHE A 132 20.85 -25.25 -5.04
N LEU A 133 20.53 -25.76 -3.85
CA LEU A 133 21.49 -26.08 -2.80
C LEU A 133 22.48 -27.19 -3.19
N THR A 134 22.04 -28.18 -3.98
CA THR A 134 22.91 -29.25 -4.48
C THR A 134 23.89 -28.78 -5.55
N ASN A 135 23.54 -27.72 -6.28
CA ASN A 135 24.38 -27.17 -7.34
C ASN A 135 25.37 -26.13 -6.82
N ILE A 136 25.31 -25.76 -5.54
CA ILE A 136 26.32 -24.89 -4.92
C ILE A 136 27.60 -25.69 -4.69
N ASN A 137 28.70 -25.22 -5.25
CA ASN A 137 30.03 -25.74 -4.92
C ASN A 137 30.49 -25.19 -3.56
N TRP A 138 30.11 -25.89 -2.49
CA TRP A 138 30.44 -25.50 -1.12
C TRP A 138 31.95 -25.44 -0.85
N HIS A 139 32.75 -26.28 -1.52
CA HIS A 139 34.21 -26.27 -1.39
C HIS A 139 34.85 -25.00 -1.96
N GLN A 140 34.25 -24.44 -3.02
CA GLN A 140 34.70 -23.15 -3.57
C GLN A 140 34.38 -21.99 -2.62
N LEU A 141 33.23 -22.05 -1.94
CA LEU A 141 32.80 -21.01 -1.00
C LEU A 141 33.48 -21.13 0.37
N TRP A 142 33.91 -22.33 0.77
CA TRP A 142 34.58 -22.59 2.04
C TRP A 142 35.87 -23.41 1.87
N PRO A 143 36.95 -22.81 1.33
CA PRO A 143 38.16 -23.53 0.94
C PRO A 143 38.95 -24.17 2.10
N THR A 144 38.63 -23.84 3.35
CA THR A 144 39.44 -24.19 4.54
C THR A 144 38.95 -25.40 5.33
N LEU A 145 37.96 -26.16 4.85
CA LEU A 145 37.66 -27.48 5.44
C LEU A 145 38.62 -28.54 4.89
N ALA A 146 39.93 -28.35 5.11
CA ALA A 146 40.85 -29.47 5.02
C ALA A 146 40.43 -30.52 6.06
N PRO A 147 40.45 -31.83 5.73
CA PRO A 147 40.24 -32.86 6.73
C PRO A 147 41.36 -32.72 7.78
N THR A 148 41.02 -32.24 8.97
CA THR A 148 41.86 -32.45 10.13
C THR A 148 42.11 -33.95 10.22
N GLN A 149 43.38 -34.32 10.24
CA GLN A 149 43.85 -35.70 10.28
C GLN A 149 43.05 -36.54 11.27
N PRO A 150 42.87 -37.86 11.01
CA PRO A 150 42.25 -38.74 11.99
C PRO A 150 43.06 -38.67 13.28
N LEU A 151 42.40 -38.26 14.37
CA LEU A 151 42.95 -38.36 15.72
C LEU A 151 43.30 -39.83 15.96
N LEU A 152 44.60 -40.12 16.02
CA LEU A 152 45.12 -41.40 16.49
C LEU A 152 44.67 -41.57 17.95
N LEU A 153 43.57 -42.29 18.12
CA LEU A 153 43.14 -42.84 19.40
C LEU A 153 44.16 -43.89 19.83
N GLY A 154 45.01 -43.50 20.77
CA GLY A 154 45.79 -44.43 21.58
C GLY A 154 47.31 -44.27 21.43
N GLN A 155 47.91 -43.46 22.30
CA GLN A 155 49.00 -43.95 23.13
C GLN A 155 48.83 -43.37 24.54
N VAL A 156 48.54 -44.29 25.45
CA VAL A 156 48.67 -44.15 26.90
C VAL A 156 50.12 -44.50 27.24
N PHE A 157 50.67 -43.75 28.20
CA PHE A 157 52.02 -43.75 28.79
C PHE A 157 53.07 -42.88 28.12
#